data_AF-X0X8E6-F1
#
_entry.id   AF-X0X8E6-F1
#
_cell.length_a   1.000
_cell.length_b   1.000
_cell.length_c   1.000
_cell.angle_alpha   90.00
_cell.angle_beta   90.00
_cell.angle_gamma   90.00
#
_symmetry.space_group_name_H-M   'P 1'
#
loop_
_entity.id
_entity.type
_entity.pdbx_description
1 polymer ?
#
loop_
_entity_poly.entity_id
_entity_poly.type
_entity_poly.pdbx_seq_one_letter_code
_entity_poly.pdbx_strand_id
1 'polypeptide(L)' 'MNPEREMYIREIVRITNENINSIRRELINLEEIGLLTSRKTVNTKRYVVNKKMPIYNELTNIILKTEGVGKILR' A
#
# COMPACT_ATOMS: atom_id res chain seq x y z
N MET A 1 7.62 7.81 -2.45
CA MET A 1 6.26 7.25 -2.25
C MET A 1 5.31 8.41 -2.02
N ASN A 2 4.21 8.53 -2.78
CA ASN A 2 3.15 9.49 -2.47
C ASN A 2 2.07 8.75 -1.67
N PRO A 3 2.05 8.82 -0.33
CA PRO A 3 1.08 8.09 0.49
C PRO A 3 -0.37 8.55 0.30
N GLU A 4 -0.61 9.62 -0.47
CA GLU A 4 -1.93 10.09 -0.89
C GLU A 4 -2.34 9.51 -2.24
N ARG A 5 -1.43 8.79 -2.92
CA ARG A 5 -1.72 8.15 -4.19
C ARG A 5 -2.63 6.94 -3.96
N GLU A 6 -3.84 7.05 -4.46
CA GLU A 6 -4.74 5.91 -4.61
C GLU A 6 -4.26 5.00 -5.74
N MET A 7 -4.11 3.71 -5.46
CA MET A 7 -3.72 2.70 -6.45
C MET A 7 -4.79 1.63 -6.60
N TYR A 8 -5.00 1.14 -7.82
CA TYR A 8 -5.81 -0.05 -8.07
C TYR A 8 -4.97 -1.30 -8.25
N ILE A 9 -5.58 -2.48 -8.06
CA ILE A 9 -4.87 -3.76 -7.98
C ILE A 9 -3.94 -4.04 -9.17
N ARG A 10 -4.31 -3.64 -10.40
CA ARG A 10 -3.46 -3.91 -11.57
C ARG A 10 -2.25 -2.99 -11.66
N GLU A 11 -2.29 -1.78 -11.09
CA GLU A 11 -1.08 -0.94 -10.95
C GLU A 11 -0.10 -1.63 -10.01
N ILE A 12 -0.59 -2.12 -8.88
CA ILE A 12 0.22 -2.77 -7.86
C ILE A 12 0.88 -4.02 -8.43
N VAL A 13 0.11 -4.88 -9.12
CA VAL A 13 0.63 -6.05 -9.84
C VAL A 13 1.75 -5.69 -10.81
N ARG A 14 1.63 -4.58 -11.56
CA ARG A 14 2.67 -4.14 -12.52
C ARG A 14 3.94 -3.67 -11.82
N ILE A 15 3.81 -3.03 -10.66
CA ILE A 15 4.94 -2.50 -9.90
C ILE A 15 5.67 -3.60 -9.13
N THR A 16 4.93 -4.55 -8.56
CA THR A 16 5.51 -5.65 -7.78
C THR A 16 5.93 -6.83 -8.65
N ASN A 17 5.40 -6.92 -9.89
CA ASN A 17 5.57 -8.06 -10.79
C ASN A 17 5.09 -9.39 -10.16
N GLU A 18 4.03 -9.32 -9.36
CA GLU A 18 3.48 -10.46 -8.61
C GLU A 18 2.12 -10.91 -9.13
N ASN A 19 1.71 -12.13 -8.79
CA ASN A 19 0.41 -12.66 -9.20
C ASN A 19 -0.76 -11.87 -8.56
N ILE A 20 -1.79 -11.59 -9.36
CA ILE A 20 -2.99 -10.83 -8.95
C ILE A 20 -3.71 -11.42 -7.73
N ASN A 21 -3.71 -12.74 -7.54
CA ASN A 21 -4.37 -13.38 -6.41
C ASN A 21 -3.56 -13.21 -5.12
N SER A 22 -2.23 -13.28 -5.20
CA SER A 22 -1.35 -12.98 -4.08
C SER A 22 -1.49 -11.52 -3.65
N ILE A 23 -1.47 -10.59 -4.62
CA ILE A 23 -1.69 -9.17 -4.36
C ILE A 23 -3.08 -8.91 -3.78
N ARG A 24 -4.13 -9.59 -4.26
CA ARG A 24 -5.47 -9.44 -3.69
C ARG A 24 -5.52 -9.86 -2.21
N ARG A 25 -4.96 -11.03 -1.88
CA ARG A 25 -4.90 -11.51 -0.49
C ARG A 25 -4.14 -10.53 0.40
N GLU A 26 -2.99 -10.07 -0.07
CA GLU A 26 -2.17 -9.15 0.72
C GLU A 26 -2.86 -7.80 0.93
N LEU A 27 -3.53 -7.26 -0.09
CA LEU A 27 -4.29 -6.01 0.07
C LEU A 27 -5.47 -6.15 1.05
N ILE A 28 -6.06 -7.34 1.15
CA ILE A 28 -7.07 -7.63 2.18
C ILE A 28 -6.41 -7.65 3.56
N ASN A 29 -5.31 -8.39 3.74
CA ASN A 29 -4.59 -8.45 5.01
C ASN A 29 -4.19 -7.05 5.50
N LEU A 30 -3.63 -6.23 4.61
CA LEU A 30 -3.20 -4.87 4.93
C LEU A 30 -4.35 -3.92 5.27
N GLU A 31 -5.54 -4.15 4.70
CA GLU A 31 -6.77 -3.44 5.04
C GLU A 31 -7.32 -3.90 6.40
N GLU A 32 -7.31 -5.21 6.67
CA GLU A 32 -7.76 -5.80 7.94
C GLU A 32 -6.94 -5.32 9.14
N ILE A 33 -5.62 -5.20 8.99
CA ILE A 33 -4.76 -4.63 10.05
C ILE A 33 -4.83 -3.09 10.13
N GLY A 34 -5.58 -2.45 9.22
CA GLY A 34 -5.80 -1.01 9.20
C GLY A 34 -4.67 -0.17 8.59
N LEU A 35 -3.67 -0.78 7.95
CA LEU A 35 -2.61 -0.06 7.25
C LEU A 35 -3.11 0.58 5.96
N LEU A 36 -4.04 -0.08 5.27
CA LEU A 36 -4.70 0.45 4.08
C LEU A 36 -6.16 0.78 4.38
N THR A 37 -6.68 1.77 3.66
CA THR A 37 -8.10 1.97 3.47
C THR A 37 -8.41 1.81 1.99
N SER A 38 -9.65 1.42 1.68
CA SER A 38 -10.08 1.32 0.30
C SER A 38 -11.35 2.14 0.01
N ARG A 39 -11.50 2.53 -1.25
CA ARG A 39 -12.70 3.15 -1.78
C ARG A 39 -13.14 2.42 -3.04
N LYS A 40 -14.42 2.07 -3.11
CA LYS A 40 -15.03 1.57 -4.34
C LYS A 40 -15.37 2.75 -5.24
N THR A 41 -14.76 2.78 -6.42
CA THR A 41 -15.17 3.65 -7.54
C THR A 41 -16.00 2.82 -8.53
N VAL A 42 -16.65 3.49 -9.50
CA VAL A 42 -17.62 2.88 -10.44
C VAL A 42 -17.14 1.54 -11.02
N ASN A 43 -15.86 1.43 -11.39
CA ASN A 43 -15.30 0.24 -12.04
C ASN A 43 -14.12 -0.41 -11.29
N THR A 44 -13.74 0.09 -10.11
CA THR A 44 -12.50 -0.37 -9.45
C THR A 44 -12.45 -0.07 -7.96
N LYS A 45 -11.91 -1.01 -7.17
CA LYS A 45 -11.50 -0.78 -5.78
C LYS A 45 -10.11 -0.16 -5.75
N ARG A 46 -9.97 1.02 -5.16
CA ARG A 46 -8.70 1.72 -4.99
C ARG A 46 -8.27 1.65 -3.54
N TYR A 47 -6.97 1.55 -3.31
CA TYR A 47 -6.34 1.43 -2.00
C TYR A 47 -5.44 2.64 -1.75
N VAL A 48 -5.44 3.13 -0.52
CA VAL A 48 -4.58 4.23 -0.06
C VAL A 48 -4.10 3.93 1.35
N VAL A 49 -2.92 4.44 1.68
CA VAL A 49 -2.32 4.29 3.00
C VAL A 49 -3.14 5.04 4.05
N ASN A 50 -3.46 4.37 5.15
CA ASN A 50 -4.14 4.96 6.28
C ASN A 50 -3.14 5.68 7.20
N LYS A 51 -2.90 6.96 6.95
CA LYS A 51 -2.04 7.80 7.80
C LYS A 51 -2.58 8.00 9.23
N LYS A 52 -3.83 7.60 9.51
CA LYS A 52 -4.45 7.68 10.84
C LYS A 52 -4.18 6.43 11.68
N MET A 53 -3.51 5.42 11.14
CA MET A 53 -3.13 4.22 11.89
C MET A 53 -2.18 4.61 13.04
N PRO A 54 -2.43 4.16 14.29
CA PRO A 54 -1.64 4.59 15.45
C PRO A 54 -0.14 4.39 15.32
N ILE A 55 0.30 3.33 14.63
CA ILE A 55 1.72 2.97 14.45
C ILE A 55 2.29 3.36 13.07
N TYR A 56 1.60 4.24 12.33
CA TYR A 56 1.99 4.59 10.96
C TYR A 56 3.42 5.13 10.88
N ASN A 57 3.79 6.02 11.80
CA ASN A 57 5.09 6.67 11.81
C ASN A 57 6.21 5.69 12.17
N GLU A 58 5.98 4.83 13.15
CA GLU A 58 6.88 3.78 13.59
C GLU A 58 7.15 2.79 12.47
N LEU A 59 6.09 2.30 11.81
CA LEU A 59 6.22 1.38 10.68
C LEU A 59 6.98 2.02 9.52
N THR A 60 6.67 3.28 9.20
CA THR A 60 7.39 4.03 8.16
C THR A 60 8.87 4.19 8.51
N ASN A 61 9.19 4.49 9.76
CA ASN A 61 10.56 4.60 10.24
C ASN A 61 11.31 3.27 10.19
N ILE A 62 10.64 2.15 10.49
CA ILE A 62 11.22 0.81 10.34
C ILE A 62 11.55 0.55 8.87
N ILE A 63 10.58 0.73 7.97
CA ILE A 63 10.77 0.52 6.53
C ILE A 63 11.89 1.40 5.97
N LEU A 64 11.94 2.68 6.35
CA LEU A 64 13.00 3.61 5.92
C LEU A 64 14.39 3.15 6.35
N LYS A 65 14.50 2.58 7.55
CA LYS A 65 15.76 2.07 8.10
C LYS A 65 16.17 0.73 7.47
N THR A 66 15.23 -0.09 7.02
CA THR A 66 15.53 -1.43 6.48
C THR A 66 15.68 -1.46 4.96
N GLU A 67 14.87 -0.70 4.22
CA GLU A 67 14.85 -0.71 2.75
C GLU A 67 15.71 0.41 2.12
N GLY A 68 16.20 1.36 2.93
CA GLY A 68 17.05 2.46 2.48
C GLY A 68 16.31 3.58 1.73
N VAL A 69 16.67 4.82 2.04
CA VAL A 69 16.09 6.07 1.48
C VAL A 69 16.12 6.11 -0.07
N GLY A 70 17.07 5.43 -0.71
CA GLY A 70 17.30 5.45 -2.15
C GLY A 70 16.20 4.82 -3.02
N LYS A 71 15.36 3.93 -2.46
CA LYS A 71 14.25 3.30 -3.19
C LYS A 71 12.94 4.09 -3.09
N ILE A 72 12.87 5.04 -2.14
CA ILE A 72 11.64 5.76 -1.76
C ILE A 72 11.53 7.14 -2.43
N LEU A 73 12.66 7.71 -2.85
CA LEU A 73 12.77 9.03 -3.49
C LEU A 73 13.01 9.00 -5.01
N ARG A 74 12.96 7.82 -5.64
CA ARG A 74 13.14 7.67 -7.09
C ARG A 74 11.83 7.36 -7.81
#